data_AF-A0A3S3FB87-F1
#
_entry.id   AF-A0A3S3FB87-F1
#
_cell.length_a   1.000
_cell.length_b   1.000
_cell.length_c   1.000
_cell.angle_alpha   90.00
_cell.angle_beta   90.00
_cell.angle_gamma   90.00
#
_symmetry.space_group_name_H-M   'P 1'
#
loop_
_entity.id
_entity.type
_entity.pdbx_description
1 polymer ?
#
loop_
_entity_poly.entity_id
_entity_poly.type
_entity_poly.pdbx_seq_one_letter_code
_entity_poly.pdbx_strand_id
1 'polypeptide(L)' 'MGDSKTDRERMKEAGAKILAKETGITEAQASDLIEMIGTDRASLLREARILKNRQKPAGKP' A
#
# COMPACT_ATOMS: atom_id res chain seq x y z
N MET A 1 25.08 14.71 -7.68
CA MET A 1 24.24 14.00 -6.70
C MET A 1 22.79 14.30 -7.02
N GLY A 2 22.14 13.48 -7.83
CA GLY A 2 20.80 13.77 -8.38
C GLY A 2 19.87 12.56 -8.42
N ASP A 3 20.16 11.52 -7.65
CA ASP A 3 19.60 10.17 -7.87
C ASP A 3 18.71 9.69 -6.73
N SER A 4 18.69 10.42 -5.61
CA SER A 4 18.01 10.02 -4.37
C SER A 4 16.48 10.04 -4.45
N LYS A 5 15.90 10.89 -5.31
CA LYS A 5 14.45 10.93 -5.54
C LYS A 5 13.99 9.70 -6.32
N THR A 6 14.72 9.36 -7.38
CA THR A 6 14.40 8.25 -8.28
C THR A 6 14.45 6.91 -7.55
N ASP A 7 15.43 6.72 -6.66
CA ASP A 7 15.54 5.48 -5.88
C ASP A 7 14.36 5.32 -4.91
N ARG A 8 13.97 6.40 -4.23
CA ARG A 8 12.84 6.38 -3.30
C ARG A 8 11.52 6.14 -4.01
N GLU A 9 11.30 6.73 -5.19
CA GLU A 9 10.11 6.49 -6.01
C GLU A 9 10.04 5.04 -6.51
N ARG A 10 11.17 4.48 -6.98
CA ARG A 10 11.23 3.07 -7.37
C ARG A 10 10.95 2.13 -6.20
N MET A 11 11.48 2.43 -5.02
CA MET A 11 11.19 1.66 -3.80
C MET A 11 9.72 1.77 -3.39
N LYS A 12 9.11 2.95 -3.53
CA LYS A 12 7.67 3.13 -3.30
C LYS A 12 6.83 2.31 -4.27
N GLU A 13 7.11 2.38 -5.58
CA GLU A 13 6.39 1.59 -6.59
C GLU A 13 6.53 0.09 -6.37
N ALA A 14 7.75 -0.38 -6.07
CA ALA A 14 7.99 -1.78 -5.76
C ALA A 14 7.23 -2.21 -4.49
N GLY A 15 7.24 -1.38 -3.45
CA GLY A 15 6.48 -1.59 -2.22
C GLY A 15 4.97 -1.65 -2.46
N ALA A 16 4.45 -0.74 -3.29
CA ALA A 16 3.03 -0.69 -3.62
C ALA A 16 2.57 -1.95 -4.37
N LYS A 17 3.35 -2.41 -5.35
CA LYS A 17 3.12 -3.65 -6.09
C LYS A 17 3.07 -4.87 -5.19
N ILE A 18 4.04 -5.00 -4.28
CA ILE A 18 4.11 -6.12 -3.34
C ILE A 18 2.91 -6.08 -2.38
N LEU A 19 2.62 -4.91 -1.81
CA LEU A 19 1.53 -4.75 -0.86
C LEU A 19 0.15 -5.05 -1.49
N ALA A 20 -0.08 -4.57 -2.71
CA ALA A 20 -1.28 -4.86 -3.49
C ALA A 20 -1.44 -6.36 -3.72
N LYS A 21 -0.37 -7.06 -4.11
CA LYS A 21 -0.39 -8.51 -4.33
C LYS A 21 -0.62 -9.31 -3.06
N GLU A 22 0.02 -8.93 -1.95
CA GLU A 22 -0.08 -9.65 -0.67
C GLU A 22 -1.42 -9.47 0.03
N THR A 23 -2.03 -8.30 -0.12
CA THR A 23 -3.25 -7.96 0.62
C THR A 23 -4.49 -8.04 -0.26
N GLY A 24 -4.35 -7.86 -1.57
CA GLY A 24 -5.44 -7.83 -2.54
C GLY A 24 -6.14 -6.48 -2.64
N ILE A 25 -5.50 -5.40 -2.20
CA ILE A 25 -5.92 -4.02 -2.51
C ILE A 25 -5.33 -3.57 -3.84
N THR A 26 -5.76 -2.44 -4.38
CA THR A 26 -5.19 -1.89 -5.62
C THR A 26 -3.82 -1.25 -5.40
N GLU A 27 -2.99 -1.19 -6.43
CA GLU A 27 -1.68 -0.52 -6.37
C GLU A 27 -1.81 0.97 -5.99
N ALA A 28 -2.86 1.65 -6.47
CA ALA A 28 -3.14 3.05 -6.10
C ALA A 28 -3.35 3.19 -4.58
N GLN A 29 -4.18 2.31 -4.00
CA GLN A 29 -4.41 2.29 -2.55
C GLN A 29 -3.15 1.93 -1.76
N ALA A 30 -2.34 1.03 -2.29
CA ALA A 30 -1.06 0.69 -1.68
C ALA A 30 -0.08 1.87 -1.70
N SER A 31 -0.01 2.60 -2.81
CA SER A 31 0.78 3.83 -2.93
C SER A 31 0.29 4.89 -1.95
N ASP A 32 -1.02 5.15 -1.87
CA ASP A 32 -1.60 6.11 -0.92
C ASP A 32 -1.25 5.76 0.53
N LEU A 33 -1.30 4.48 0.90
CA LEU A 33 -0.88 4.02 2.22
C LEU A 33 0.61 4.29 2.45
N ILE A 34 1.47 4.00 1.48
CA ILE A 34 2.92 4.28 1.58
C ILE A 34 3.20 5.78 1.71
N GLU A 35 2.42 6.63 1.06
CA GLU A 35 2.56 8.08 1.18
C GLU A 35 2.10 8.58 2.55
N MET A 36 1.02 8.01 3.08
CA MET A 36 0.39 8.45 4.33
C MET A 36 1.13 7.99 5.58
N ILE A 37 1.55 6.72 5.63
CA ILE A 37 2.14 6.10 6.82
C ILE A 37 3.62 5.73 6.66
N GLY A 38 4.17 5.87 5.44
CA GLY A 38 5.55 5.54 5.13
C GLY A 38 5.75 4.09 4.67
N THR A 39 6.99 3.62 4.70
CA THR A 39 7.39 2.31 4.13
C THR A 39 7.44 1.18 5.17
N ASP A 40 6.87 1.37 6.36
CA ASP A 40 6.85 0.32 7.40
C ASP A 40 5.88 -0.80 7.00
N ARG A 41 6.43 -1.99 6.78
CA ARG A 41 5.66 -3.12 6.23
C ARG A 41 4.56 -3.59 7.19
N ALA A 42 4.79 -3.59 8.51
CA ALA A 42 3.80 -4.07 9.47
C ALA A 42 2.57 -3.16 9.50
N SER A 43 2.79 -1.85 9.53
CA SER A 43 1.76 -0.82 9.46
C SER A 43 1.00 -0.88 8.14
N LEU A 44 1.70 -0.99 7.00
CA LEU A 44 1.10 -1.10 5.68
C LEU A 44 0.19 -2.32 5.56
N LEU A 45 0.64 -3.50 6.01
CA LEU A 45 -0.16 -4.72 5.96
C LEU A 45 -1.42 -4.63 6.82
N ARG A 46 -1.33 -3.99 8.00
CA ARG A 46 -2.48 -3.77 8.88
C ARG A 46 -3.52 -2.90 8.18
N GLU A 47 -3.11 -1.73 7.71
CA GLU A 47 -4.02 -0.77 7.08
C GLU A 47 -4.61 -1.34 5.79
N ALA A 48 -3.80 -1.99 4.96
CA ALA A 48 -4.26 -2.64 3.73
C ALA A 48 -5.31 -3.75 3.99
N ARG A 49 -5.15 -4.55 5.04
CA ARG A 49 -6.16 -5.56 5.43
C ARG A 49 -7.46 -4.92 5.91
N ILE A 50 -7.37 -3.85 6.70
CA ILE A 50 -8.54 -3.08 7.14
C ILE A 50 -9.25 -2.49 5.93
N LEU A 51 -8.51 -1.87 5.03
CA LEU A 51 -9.01 -1.25 3.80
C LEU A 51 -9.76 -2.27 2.94
N LYS A 52 -9.19 -3.46 2.71
CA LYS A 52 -9.86 -4.54 1.98
C LYS A 52 -11.14 -5.00 2.66
N ASN A 53 -11.12 -5.16 3.99
CA ASN A 53 -12.32 -5.58 4.73
C ASN A 53 -13.42 -4.52 4.70
N ARG A 54 -13.07 -3.23 4.61
CA ARG A 54 -14.02 -2.12 4.43
C ARG A 54 -14.58 -2.03 3.00
N GLN A 55 -13.79 -2.45 2.00
CA GLN A 55 -14.22 -2.51 0.60
C GLN A 55 -15.14 -3.68 0.30
N LYS A 56 -15.02 -4.78 1.05
CA LYS A 56 -16.04 -5.82 1.00
C LYS A 56 -17.32 -5.15 1.52
N PRO A 57 -18.34 -4.91 0.66
CA PRO A 57 -19.59 -4.34 1.16
C PRO A 57 -20.03 -5.28 2.27
N ALA A 58 -20.25 -4.73 3.46
CA ALA A 58 -20.86 -5.46 4.55
C ALA A 58 -22.05 -6.19 3.94
N GLY A 59 -21.97 -7.52 3.90
CA GLY A 59 -23.10 -8.34 3.50
C GLY A 59 -24.24 -7.91 4.39
N LYS A 60 -25.18 -7.16 3.80
CA LYS A 60 -26.45 -6.86 4.42
C LYS A 60 -27.10 -8.23 4.73
N PRO A 61 -27.67 -8.42 5.94
CA PRO A 61 -28.23 -9.70 6.37
C PRO A 61 -29.27 -10.25 5.38
#